data_AF-A0A0F3MCN1-F1
#
_entry.id   AF-A0A0F3MCN1-F1
#
_cell.length_a   1.000
_cell.length_b   1.000
_cell.length_c   1.000
_cell.angle_alpha   90.00
_cell.angle_beta   90.00
_cell.angle_gamma   90.00
#
_symmetry.space_group_name_H-M   'P 1'
#
loop_
_entity.id
_entity.type
_entity.pdbx_description
1 polymer ?
#
loop_
_entity_poly.entity_id
_entity_poly.type
_entity_poly.pdbx_seq_one_letter_code
_entity_poly.pdbx_strand_id
1 'polypeptide(L)' 'MEKDLAKIAPSNIQAEQMILGAILINNRALYNINEFLLPEHFYEPLHGKIYKSINLIISKGISATVISLKKYARQ' A
#
# COMPACT_ATOMS: atom_id res chain seq x y z
N MET A 1 14.06 -27.91 -14.20
CA MET A 1 13.93 -26.44 -14.30
C MET A 1 12.57 -26.21 -14.92
N GLU A 2 11.54 -26.11 -14.09
CA GLU A 2 10.14 -26.04 -14.51
C GLU A 2 9.46 -25.03 -13.59
N LYS A 3 9.75 -23.75 -13.80
CA LYS A 3 9.11 -22.65 -13.10
C LYS A 3 8.67 -21.58 -14.11
N ASP A 4 8.20 -22.06 -15.24
CA ASP A 4 7.72 -21.25 -16.34
C ASP A 4 6.19 -21.28 -16.34
N LEU A 5 5.61 -20.07 -16.23
CA LEU A 5 4.34 -19.69 -16.86
C LEU A 5 3.01 -19.99 -16.17
N ALA A 6 2.98 -20.35 -14.89
CA ALA A 6 1.74 -20.25 -14.11
C ALA A 6 1.46 -18.79 -13.68
N LYS A 7 0.92 -17.98 -14.60
CA LYS A 7 0.11 -16.77 -14.30
C LYS A 7 0.79 -15.72 -13.41
N ILE A 8 1.74 -14.95 -13.94
CA ILE A 8 2.03 -13.64 -13.34
C ILE A 8 0.77 -12.80 -13.60
N ALA A 9 -0.05 -12.56 -12.57
CA ALA A 9 -1.14 -11.60 -12.67
C ALA A 9 -0.56 -10.27 -13.18
N PRO A 10 -1.23 -9.54 -14.08
CA PRO A 10 -0.69 -8.29 -14.60
C PRO A 10 -0.37 -7.34 -13.45
N SER A 11 0.92 -7.19 -13.15
CA SER A 11 1.42 -6.33 -12.08
C SER A 11 1.81 -4.98 -12.65
N ASN A 12 1.37 -3.89 -12.04
CA ASN A 12 1.78 -2.55 -12.42
C ASN A 12 2.36 -1.80 -11.22
N ILE A 13 3.68 -1.93 -11.05
CA ILE A 13 4.45 -1.30 -9.97
C ILE A 13 4.25 0.22 -9.95
N GLN A 14 4.16 0.88 -11.11
CA GLN A 14 3.91 2.32 -11.16
C GLN A 14 2.52 2.67 -10.63
N ALA A 15 1.48 1.88 -10.97
CA ALA A 15 0.13 2.10 -10.45
C ALA A 15 0.09 1.92 -8.92
N GLU A 16 0.78 0.91 -8.38
CA GLU A 16 0.90 0.73 -6.93
C GLU A 16 1.56 1.94 -6.26
N GLN A 17 2.67 2.43 -6.81
CA GLN A 17 3.33 3.64 -6.31
C GLN A 17 2.44 4.88 -6.39
N MET A 18 1.69 5.04 -7.48
CA MET A 18 0.74 6.13 -7.65
C MET A 18 -0.38 6.09 -6.61
N ILE A 19 -0.91 4.90 -6.30
CA ILE A 19 -1.92 4.72 -5.25
C ILE A 19 -1.35 5.12 -3.89
N LEU A 20 -0.16 4.61 -3.53
CA LEU A 20 0.50 4.96 -2.28
C LEU A 20 0.77 6.47 -2.17
N GLY A 21 1.27 7.08 -3.25
CA GLY A 21 1.50 8.52 -3.33
C GLY A 21 0.22 9.33 -3.19
N ALA A 22 -0.86 8.92 -3.86
CA ALA A 22 -2.16 9.59 -3.79
C ALA A 22 -2.72 9.58 -2.37
N ILE A 23 -2.60 8.46 -1.64
CA ILE A 23 -3.04 8.38 -0.24
C ILE A 23 -2.19 9.27 0.67
N LEU A 24 -0.87 9.36 0.44
CA LEU A 24 0.00 10.24 1.21
C LEU A 24 -0.27 11.73 0.97
N ILE A 25 -0.71 12.10 -0.24
CA ILE A 25 -1.14 13.47 -0.56
C ILE A 25 -2.51 13.76 0.05
N ASN A 26 -3.44 12.81 -0.05
CA ASN A 26 -4.79 12.95 0.47
C ASN A 26 -5.19 11.68 1.24
N ASN A 27 -5.01 11.70 2.56
CA ASN A 27 -5.35 10.57 3.42
C ASN A 27 -6.84 10.18 3.34
N ARG A 28 -7.75 11.09 2.94
CA ARG A 28 -9.17 10.76 2.76
C ARG A 28 -9.41 9.84 1.55
N ALA A 29 -8.51 9.80 0.58
CA ALA A 29 -8.62 8.87 -0.55
C ALA A 29 -8.59 7.41 -0.10
N LEU A 30 -7.98 7.13 1.08
CA LEU A 30 -7.92 5.78 1.64
C LEU A 30 -9.32 5.18 1.86
N TYR A 31 -10.32 5.97 2.25
CA TYR A 31 -11.66 5.44 2.53
C TYR A 31 -12.28 4.76 1.31
N ASN A 32 -12.19 5.39 0.14
CA ASN A 32 -12.71 4.84 -1.11
C ASN A 32 -11.84 3.68 -1.63
N ILE A 33 -10.52 3.78 -1.45
CA ILE A 33 -9.58 2.76 -1.93
C ILE A 33 -9.71 1.47 -1.10
N ASN A 34 -9.95 1.58 0.21
CA ASN A 34 -10.17 0.45 1.11
C ASN A 34 -11.42 -0.37 0.76
N GLU A 35 -12.36 0.14 -0.04
CA GLU A 35 -13.54 -0.62 -0.47
C GLU A 35 -13.18 -1.79 -1.39
N PHE A 36 -12.04 -1.71 -2.10
CA PHE A 36 -11.66 -2.71 -3.09
C PHE A 36 -10.19 -3.16 -3.03
N LEU A 37 -9.32 -2.42 -2.34
CA LEU A 37 -7.88 -2.71 -2.28
C LEU A 37 -7.46 -3.16 -0.88
N LEU A 38 -6.95 -4.40 -0.81
CA LEU A 38 -6.35 -4.98 0.39
C LEU A 38 -4.81 -4.99 0.26
N PRO A 39 -4.05 -4.99 1.38
CA PRO A 39 -2.60 -5.10 1.35
C PRO A 39 -2.08 -6.29 0.53
N GLU A 40 -2.83 -7.40 0.52
CA GLU A 40 -2.50 -8.64 -0.17
C GLU A 40 -2.71 -8.57 -1.69
N HIS A 41 -3.38 -7.52 -2.19
CA HIS A 41 -3.56 -7.29 -3.63
C HIS A 41 -2.34 -6.65 -4.30
N PHE A 42 -1.41 -6.09 -3.52
CA PHE A 42 -0.17 -5.54 -4.05
C PHE A 42 0.76 -6.67 -4.51
N TYR A 43 1.31 -6.54 -5.71
CA TYR A 43 2.29 -7.47 -6.24
C TYR A 43 3.64 -7.32 -5.52
N GLU A 44 4.08 -6.08 -5.29
CA GLU A 44 5.31 -5.81 -4.53
C GLU A 44 5.04 -5.88 -3.01
N PRO A 45 5.62 -6.85 -2.28
CA PRO A 45 5.34 -7.03 -0.86
C PRO A 45 5.68 -5.80 -0.01
N LEU A 46 6.68 -5.01 -0.40
CA LEU A 46 7.00 -3.76 0.28
C LEU A 46 5.84 -2.75 0.17
N HIS A 47 5.20 -2.64 -1.00
CA HIS A 47 4.08 -1.73 -1.19
C HIS A 47 2.87 -2.13 -0.34
N GLY A 48 2.57 -3.43 -0.27
CA GLY A 48 1.53 -3.96 0.63
C GLY A 48 1.81 -3.63 2.11
N LYS A 49 3.07 -3.73 2.56
CA LYS A 49 3.47 -3.32 3.92
C LYS A 49 3.30 -1.82 4.17
N ILE A 50 3.64 -0.98 3.19
CA ILE A 50 3.43 0.47 3.27
C ILE A 50 1.93 0.76 3.39
N TYR A 51 1.10 0.17 2.52
CA TYR A 51 -0.35 0.33 2.55
C TYR A 51 -0.96 -0.11 3.89
N LYS A 52 -0.55 -1.25 4.43
CA LYS A 52 -0.95 -1.73 5.75
C LYS A 52 -0.57 -0.75 6.87
N SER A 53 0.62 -0.16 6.79
CA SER A 53 1.08 0.82 7.77
C SER A 53 0.28 2.12 7.69
N ILE A 54 -0.03 2.59 6.47
CA ILE A 54 -0.91 3.74 6.24
C ILE A 54 -2.27 3.51 6.89
N ASN A 55 -2.87 2.33 6.67
CA ASN A 55 -4.14 1.92 7.29
C ASN A 55 -4.08 1.97 8.82
N LEU A 56 -3.03 1.39 9.42
CA LEU A 56 -2.84 1.40 10.87
C LEU A 56 -2.73 2.84 11.41
N ILE A 57 -1.95 3.70 10.76
CA ILE A 57 -1.74 5.08 11.19
C ILE A 57 -3.05 5.87 11.17
N ILE A 58 -3.80 5.78 10.06
CA ILE A 58 -5.07 6.50 9.90
C ILE A 58 -6.14 5.95 10.84
N SER A 59 -6.18 4.63 11.10
CA SER A 59 -7.10 4.02 12.07
C SER A 59 -6.88 4.53 13.50
N LYS A 60 -5.66 4.98 13.82
CA LYS A 60 -5.31 5.61 15.11
C LYS A 60 -5.62 7.11 15.15
N GLY A 61 -6.26 7.66 14.12
CA GLY A 61 -6.56 9.10 14.00
C GLY A 61 -5.33 9.95 13.67
N ILE A 62 -4.23 9.34 13.22
CA ILE A 62 -3.00 10.05 12.88
C ILE A 62 -2.93 10.23 11.36
N SER A 63 -2.43 11.37 10.90
CA SER A 63 -2.19 11.59 9.47
C SER A 63 -1.00 10.75 8.98
N ALA A 64 -1.23 9.98 7.92
CA ALA A 64 -0.19 9.24 7.22
C ALA A 64 0.66 10.18 6.38
N THR A 65 1.91 10.34 6.79
CA THR A 65 2.99 11.09 6.15
C THR A 65 4.27 10.25 6.12
N VAL A 66 5.26 10.64 5.30
CA VAL A 66 6.58 9.97 5.27
C VAL A 66 7.25 9.90 6.64
N ILE A 67 7.07 10.91 7.49
CA ILE A 67 7.62 10.96 8.85
C ILE A 67 6.93 9.92 9.73
N SER A 68 5.59 9.90 9.71
CA SER A 68 4.82 8.92 10.49
C SER A 68 5.14 7.49 10.03
N LEU A 69 5.23 7.24 8.72
CA LEU A 69 5.58 5.92 8.19
C LEU A 69 6.94 5.46 8.68
N LYS A 70 7.96 6.32 8.67
CA LYS A 70 9.30 5.98 9.20
C LYS A 70 9.27 5.62 10.69
N LYS A 71 8.37 6.23 11.47
CA LYS A 71 8.19 5.92 12.90
C LYS A 71 7.54 4.55 13.10
N TYR A 72 6.52 4.21 12.30
CA TYR A 72 5.76 2.97 12.44
C TYR A 72 6.38 1.78 11.70
N ALA A 73 7.18 2.00 10.66
CA ALA A 73 7.91 0.95 9.94
C ALA A 73 9.11 0.38 10.72
N ARG A 74 9.46 0.99 11.86
CA ARG A 74 10.54 0.55 12.76
C ARG A 74 10.03 -0.20 14.00
N GLN A 75 8.72 -0.32 14.15
CA GLN A 75 8.06 -1.10 15.19
C GLN A 75 7.72 -2.48 14.65
#